data_AF-A0AAE0EEZ6-F1
#
_entry.id   AF-A0AAE0EEZ6-F1
#
_cell.length_a   1.000
_cell.length_b   1.000
_cell.length_c   1.000
_cell.angle_alpha   90.00
_cell.angle_beta   90.00
_cell.angle_gamma   90.00
#
_symmetry.space_group_name_H-M   'P 1'
#
loop_
_entity.id
_entity.type
_entity.pdbx_description
1 polymer ?
#
loop_
_entity_poly.entity_id
_entity_poly.type
_entity_poly.pdbx_seq_one_letter_code
_entity_poly.pdbx_strand_id
1 'polypeptide(L)'
;MMTTNIAESINSCLLAIRKLPITSIAEFIQDLLQRWFHDRQINAREMPTFLTHDANAHIKQKILPSQRCEIHPIDFHRFKVDDKWNEAIVDLEQRSSSCRE
;
A
#
# COMPACT_ATOMS: atom_id res chain seq x y z
N MET A 1 12.88 -20.61 -9.83
CA MET A 1 11.74 -20.34 -8.93
C MET A 1 12.14 -19.23 -7.98
N MET A 2 11.58 -18.02 -8.11
CA MET A 2 11.65 -17.03 -7.02
C MET A 2 10.68 -17.49 -5.95
N THR A 3 11.18 -17.93 -4.80
CA THR A 3 10.33 -18.18 -3.64
C THR A 3 10.14 -16.86 -2.89
N THR A 4 8.90 -16.48 -2.63
CA THR A 4 8.49 -15.31 -1.84
C THR A 4 8.77 -15.48 -0.34
N ASN A 5 9.64 -16.43 0.03
CA ASN A 5 9.98 -16.71 1.42
C ASN A 5 11.18 -15.86 1.85
N ILE A 6 10.91 -14.90 2.74
CA ILE A 6 11.91 -13.97 3.28
C ILE A 6 13.08 -14.73 3.93
N ALA A 7 12.81 -15.84 4.61
CA ALA A 7 13.85 -16.63 5.26
C ALA A 7 14.81 -17.27 4.24
N GLU A 8 14.30 -17.75 3.11
CA GLU A 8 15.13 -18.32 2.03
C GLU A 8 15.97 -17.27 1.32
N SER A 9 15.39 -16.09 1.07
CA SER A 9 16.11 -14.96 0.46
C SER A 9 17.25 -14.47 1.35
N ILE A 10 16.99 -14.28 2.65
CA ILE A 10 18.02 -13.90 3.62
C ILE A 10 19.07 -15.01 3.72
N ASN A 11 18.66 -16.27 3.84
CA ASN A 11 19.60 -17.39 3.91
C ASN A 11 20.48 -17.46 2.66
N SER A 12 19.92 -17.23 1.47
CA SER A 12 20.67 -17.17 0.21
C SER A 12 21.71 -16.04 0.20
N CYS A 13 21.36 -14.83 0.64
CA CYS A 13 22.32 -13.73 0.81
C CYS A 13 23.44 -14.06 1.79
N LEU A 14 23.13 -14.79 2.86
CA LEU A 14 24.09 -15.14 3.91
C LEU A 14 24.96 -16.36 3.55
N LEU A 15 24.60 -17.16 2.54
CA LEU A 15 25.36 -18.37 2.15
C LEU A 15 26.84 -18.07 1.91
N ALA A 16 27.15 -16.95 1.25
CA ALA A 16 28.53 -16.57 0.90
C ALA A 16 29.38 -16.19 2.12
N ILE A 17 28.74 -15.75 3.22
CA ILE A 17 29.42 -15.25 4.42
C ILE A 17 29.23 -16.15 5.65
N ARG A 18 28.55 -17.29 5.50
CA ARG A 18 28.24 -18.23 6.60
C ARG A 18 29.47 -18.80 7.32
N LYS A 19 30.64 -18.79 6.66
CA LYS A 19 31.92 -19.24 7.22
C LYS A 19 32.69 -18.12 7.95
N LEU A 20 32.19 -16.88 7.91
CA LEU A 20 32.80 -15.77 8.62
C LEU A 20 32.47 -15.83 10.13
N PRO A 21 33.22 -15.11 10.97
CA PRO A 21 32.86 -14.92 12.36
C PRO A 21 31.44 -14.38 12.51
N ILE A 22 30.76 -14.78 13.60
CA ILE A 22 29.38 -14.37 13.87
C ILE A 22 29.20 -12.84 13.90
N THR A 23 30.23 -12.12 14.34
CA THR A 23 30.27 -10.65 14.35
C THR A 23 30.18 -10.07 12.95
N SER A 24 30.94 -10.61 11.99
CA SER A 24 30.91 -10.18 10.59
C SER A 24 29.56 -10.46 9.93
N ILE A 25 28.91 -11.59 10.27
CA ILE A 25 27.57 -11.92 9.79
C ILE A 25 26.55 -10.92 10.37
N ALA A 26 26.65 -10.59 11.66
CA ALA A 26 25.75 -9.63 12.31
C ALA A 26 25.89 -8.21 11.72
N GLU A 27 27.12 -7.76 11.48
CA GLU A 27 27.41 -6.48 10.83
C GLU A 27 26.81 -6.42 9.42
N PHE A 28 26.94 -7.49 8.64
CA PHE A 28 26.35 -7.57 7.31
C PHE A 28 24.81 -7.49 7.35
N ILE A 29 24.17 -8.22 8.26
CA ILE A 29 22.70 -8.17 8.43
C ILE A 29 22.26 -6.77 8.83
N GLN A 30 23.00 -6.12 9.74
CA GLN A 30 22.69 -4.77 10.19
C GLN A 30 22.78 -3.77 9.02
N ASP A 31 23.85 -3.81 8.24
CA ASP A 31 24.04 -2.96 7.05
C ASP A 31 22.95 -3.20 5.99
N LEU A 32 22.57 -4.46 5.74
CA LEU A 32 21.50 -4.82 4.81
C LEU A 32 20.15 -4.25 5.25
N LEU A 33 19.79 -4.41 6.52
CA LEU A 33 18.56 -3.85 7.07
C LEU A 33 18.58 -2.32 7.07
N GLN A 34 19.69 -1.70 7.46
CA GLN A 34 19.83 -0.25 7.47
C GLN A 34 19.60 0.36 6.08
N ARG A 35 20.22 -0.20 5.03
CA ARG A 35 20.00 0.24 3.64
C ARG A 35 18.55 0.06 3.22
N TRP A 36 17.97 -1.12 3.49
CA TRP A 36 16.58 -1.43 3.16
C TRP A 36 15.57 -0.48 3.81
N PHE A 37 15.80 -0.10 5.07
CA PHE A 37 14.97 0.89 5.77
C PHE A 37 15.22 2.31 5.26
N HIS A 38 16.48 2.68 5.01
CA HIS A 38 16.85 3.98 4.47
C HIS A 38 16.18 4.25 3.12
N ASP A 39 16.30 3.31 2.18
CA ASP A 39 15.70 3.43 0.86
C ASP A 39 14.18 3.54 0.93
N ARG A 40 13.53 2.77 1.82
CA ARG A 40 12.08 2.89 2.05
C ARG A 40 11.68 4.23 2.64
N GLN A 41 12.47 4.76 3.57
CA GLN A 41 12.19 6.08 4.13
C GLN A 41 12.33 7.18 3.09
N ILE A 42 13.35 7.12 2.22
CA ILE A 42 13.49 8.06 1.10
C ILE A 42 12.28 7.96 0.18
N ASN A 43 11.95 6.75 -0.28
CA ASN A 43 10.80 6.53 -1.14
C ASN A 43 9.49 7.06 -0.52
N ALA A 44 9.27 6.81 0.78
CA ALA A 44 8.09 7.31 1.48
C ALA A 44 8.07 8.84 1.62
N ARG A 45 9.22 9.49 1.83
CA ARG A 45 9.34 10.96 1.88
C ARG A 45 9.08 11.61 0.52
N GLU A 46 9.45 10.92 -0.55
CA GLU A 46 9.24 11.39 -1.93
C GLU A 46 7.82 11.12 -2.44
N MET A 47 7.01 10.34 -1.71
CA MET A 47 5.62 10.11 -2.11
C MET A 47 4.82 11.43 -2.05
N PRO A 48 4.13 11.82 -3.14
CA PRO A 48 3.40 13.09 -3.20
C PRO A 48 2.12 13.09 -2.35
N THR A 49 1.75 11.95 -1.77
CA THR A 49 0.53 11.75 -0.99
C THR A 49 0.79 10.77 0.14
N PHE A 50 -0.09 10.75 1.13
CA PHE A 50 -0.08 9.74 2.20
C PHE A 50 -0.41 8.30 1.75
N LEU A 51 -0.87 8.13 0.50
CA LEU A 51 -1.23 6.83 -0.05
C LEU A 51 -0.01 6.12 -0.65
N THR A 52 0.05 4.80 -0.47
CA THR A 52 1.01 3.95 -1.17
C THR A 52 0.81 4.05 -2.69
N HIS A 53 1.83 3.67 -3.45
CA HIS A 53 1.77 3.68 -4.91
C HIS A 53 0.57 2.90 -5.44
N ASP A 54 0.33 1.69 -4.91
CA ASP A 54 -0.77 0.82 -5.33
C ASP A 54 -2.13 1.41 -4.99
N ALA A 55 -2.29 1.97 -3.79
CA ALA A 55 -3.53 2.63 -3.39
C ALA A 55 -3.83 3.86 -4.27
N ASN A 56 -2.81 4.66 -4.57
CA ASN A 56 -2.92 5.77 -5.50
C ASN A 56 -3.30 5.33 -6.91
N ALA A 57 -2.67 4.27 -7.42
CA ALA A 57 -2.99 3.72 -8.72
C ALA A 57 -4.46 3.28 -8.78
N HIS A 58 -4.94 2.63 -7.71
CA HIS A 58 -6.34 2.21 -7.61
C HIS A 58 -7.31 3.40 -7.60
N ILE A 59 -7.03 4.44 -6.80
CA ILE A 59 -7.87 5.65 -6.79
C ILE A 59 -7.86 6.33 -8.16
N LYS A 60 -6.69 6.48 -8.79
CA LYS A 60 -6.57 7.11 -10.12
C LYS A 60 -7.43 6.42 -11.18
N GLN A 61 -7.54 5.09 -11.13
CA GLN A 61 -8.42 4.35 -12.04
C GLN A 61 -9.91 4.66 -11.83
N LYS A 62 -10.31 5.06 -10.62
CA LYS A 62 -11.70 5.36 -10.25
C LYS A 62 -12.09 6.84 -10.45
N ILE A 63 -11.12 7.75 -10.60
CA ILE A 63 -11.38 9.20 -10.78
C ILE A 63 -12.27 9.46 -12.00
N LEU A 64 -11.87 9.01 -13.20
CA LEU A 64 -12.62 9.31 -14.43
C LEU A 64 -14.05 8.72 -14.41
N PRO A 65 -14.28 7.46 -13.99
CA PRO A 65 -15.65 6.96 -13.80
C PRO A 65 -16.46 7.77 -12.80
N SER A 66 -15.86 8.17 -11.67
CA SER A 66 -16.56 8.90 -10.61
C SER A 66 -17.00 10.31 -11.00
N GLN A 67 -16.39 10.93 -12.01
CA GLN A 67 -16.83 12.24 -12.53
C GLN A 67 -18.26 12.25 -13.06
N ARG A 68 -18.82 11.07 -13.36
CA ARG A 68 -20.20 10.93 -13.83
C ARG A 68 -21.21 10.78 -12.68
N CYS A 69 -20.72 10.58 -11.46
CA CYS A 69 -21.57 10.43 -10.29
C CYS A 69 -22.00 11.79 -9.75
N GLU A 70 -23.28 11.93 -9.42
CA GLU A 70 -23.78 13.02 -8.59
C GLU A 70 -23.75 12.61 -7.12
N ILE A 71 -23.32 13.54 -6.26
CA ILE A 71 -23.19 13.30 -4.82
C ILE A 71 -24.12 14.28 -4.11
N HIS A 72 -25.06 13.72 -3.34
CA HIS A 72 -25.99 14.48 -2.52
C HIS A 72 -25.73 14.18 -1.03
N PRO A 73 -25.44 15.20 -0.20
CA PRO A 73 -25.26 14.98 1.23
C PRO A 73 -26.60 14.61 1.87
N ILE A 74 -26.59 13.56 2.71
CA ILE A 74 -27.70 13.22 3.61
C ILE A 74 -27.43 13.86 4.97
N ASP A 75 -26.22 13.68 5.48
CA ASP A 75 -25.69 14.35 6.68
C ASP A 75 -24.15 14.46 6.59
N PHE A 76 -23.49 14.70 7.72
CA PHE A 76 -22.04 14.92 7.77
C PHE A 76 -21.21 13.68 7.36
N HIS A 77 -21.72 12.47 7.56
CA HIS A 77 -20.99 11.22 7.26
C HIS A 77 -21.63 10.42 6.12
N ARG A 78 -22.89 10.67 5.78
CA ARG A 78 -23.65 9.89 4.80
C ARG A 78 -23.96 10.68 3.54
N PHE A 79 -23.71 10.05 2.41
CA PHE A 79 -23.88 10.62 1.08
C PHE A 79 -24.66 9.67 0.19
N LYS A 80 -25.63 10.20 -0.54
CA LYS A 80 -26.25 9.50 -1.67
C LYS A 80 -25.39 9.75 -2.90
N VAL A 81 -24.95 8.68 -3.55
CA VAL A 81 -24.17 8.70 -4.79
C VAL A 81 -25.02 8.09 -5.89
N ASP A 82 -25.23 8.83 -6.97
CA ASP A 82 -26.03 8.42 -8.13
C ASP A 82 -25.14 8.45 -9.39
N ASP A 83 -25.02 7.31 -10.10
CA ASP A 83 -24.24 7.21 -11.33
C ASP A 83 -25.08 7.22 -12.63
N LYS A 84 -26.36 7.62 -12.52
CA LYS A 84 -27.45 7.57 -13.51
C LYS A 84 -28.08 6.19 -13.74
N TRP A 85 -27.41 5.12 -13.31
CA TRP A 85 -27.89 3.75 -13.47
C TRP A 85 -28.23 3.10 -12.14
N ASN A 86 -27.49 3.48 -11.10
CA ASN A 86 -27.64 2.99 -9.75
C ASN A 86 -27.53 4.13 -8.75
N GLU A 87 -28.25 3.97 -7.66
CA GLU A 87 -28.11 4.81 -6.48
C GLU A 87 -27.53 4.00 -5.33
N ALA A 88 -26.62 4.59 -4.58
CA ALA A 88 -26.08 4.00 -3.37
C ALA A 88 -25.91 5.02 -2.25
N ILE A 89 -25.98 4.54 -1.02
CA ILE A 89 -25.64 5.31 0.17
C ILE A 89 -24.25 4.89 0.60
N VAL A 90 -23.36 5.87 0.75
CA VAL A 90 -22.02 5.71 1.30
C VAL A 90 -21.99 6.33 2.69
N ASP A 91 -21.59 5.55 3.68
CA ASP A 91 -21.39 5.99 5.06
C ASP A 91 -19.89 5.98 5.39
N LEU A 92 -19.32 7.17 5.56
CA LEU A 92 -17.89 7.33 5.82
C LEU A 92 -17.51 7.01 7.27
N GLU A 93 -18.45 7.11 8.22
CA GLU A 93 -18.22 6.80 9.62
C GLU A 93 -18.21 5.29 9.83
N GLN A 94 -19.18 4.59 9.25
CA GLN A 94 -19.27 3.13 9.28
C GLN A 94 -18.38 2.43 8.24
N ARG A 95 -17.77 3.20 7.33
CA ARG A 95 -16.95 2.70 6.20
C ARG A 95 -17.70 1.67 5.36
N SER A 96 -18.96 1.91 5.10
CA SER A 96 -19.85 1.00 4.38
C SER A 96 -20.46 1.67 3.16
N SER A 97 -20.88 0.87 2.19
CA SER A 97 -21.66 1.34 1.05
C SER A 97 -22.77 0.34 0.72
N SER A 98 -23.90 0.86 0.23
CA SER A 98 -24.95 0.03 -0.35
C SER A 98 -24.72 -0.28 -1.83
N CYS A 99 -23.55 0.10 -2.37
CA CYS A 99 -23.16 -0.23 -3.74
C CYS A 99 -23.11 -1.75 -3.88
N ARG A 100 -23.69 -2.28 -4.96
CA ARG A 100 -23.45 -3.68 -5.34
C ARG A 100 -22.17 -3.70 -6.17
N GLU A 101 -21.15 -4.42 -5.70
CA GLU A 101 -19.93 -4.68 -6.47
C GLU A 101 -20.21 -5.51 -7.73
#